data_AF-A0A367FBF6-F1
#
_entry.id   AF-A0A367FBF6-F1
#
_cell.length_a   1.000
_cell.length_b   1.000
_cell.length_c   1.000
_cell.angle_alpha   90.00
_cell.angle_beta   90.00
_cell.angle_gamma   90.00
#
_symmetry.space_group_name_H-M   'P 1'
#
loop_
_entity.id
_entity.type
_entity.pdbx_description
1 polymer ?
#
loop_
_entity_poly.entity_id
_entity_poly.type
_entity_poly.pdbx_seq_one_letter_code
_entity_poly.pdbx_strand_id
1 'polypeptide(L)'
;MTPSYRQIDHWIRRGWLRPIDNGGTGHPREWPVIESRVRDLMGRLVDAGFTPAAAADAARMHVTLGGSVLLADGLVLLIDGQGET
;
A
#
# COMPACT_ATOMS: atom_id res chain seq x y z
N MET A 1 4.82 7.13 6.40
CA MET A 1 4.48 6.73 7.78
C MET A 1 4.10 5.25 7.82
N THR A 2 4.25 4.60 8.97
CA THR A 2 3.73 3.24 9.17
C THR A 2 2.23 3.32 9.47
N PRO A 3 1.35 2.67 8.68
CA PRO A 3 -0.09 2.70 8.94
C PRO A 3 -0.45 2.10 10.30
N SER A 4 -1.42 2.68 10.98
CA SER A 4 -1.94 2.14 12.25
C SER A 4 -2.67 0.81 12.03
N TYR A 5 -2.77 -0.01 13.09
CA TYR A 5 -3.51 -1.28 13.05
C TYR A 5 -4.95 -1.11 12.56
N ARG A 6 -5.65 -0.04 12.98
CA ARG A 6 -7.02 0.27 12.53
C ARG A 6 -7.09 0.61 11.04
N GLN A 7 -6.11 1.34 10.52
CA GLN A 7 -6.04 1.65 9.09
C GLN A 7 -5.81 0.37 8.28
N ILE A 8 -4.88 -0.48 8.71
CA ILE A 8 -4.61 -1.77 8.05
C ILE A 8 -5.85 -2.65 8.05
N ASP A 9 -6.51 -2.79 9.21
CA ASP A 9 -7.73 -3.59 9.36
C ASP A 9 -8.89 -3.06 8.50
N HIS A 10 -9.03 -1.73 8.41
CA HIS A 10 -9.96 -1.09 7.47
C HIS A 10 -9.61 -1.42 6.01
N TRP A 11 -8.34 -1.29 5.61
CA TRP A 11 -7.91 -1.56 4.23
C TRP A 11 -8.09 -3.04 3.84
N ILE A 12 -7.88 -3.97 4.77
CA ILE A 12 -8.19 -5.40 4.58
C ILE A 12 -9.69 -5.60 4.34
N ARG A 13 -10.55 -5.03 5.20
CA ARG A 13 -12.02 -5.15 5.03
C ARG A 13 -12.52 -4.57 3.71
N ARG A 14 -11.81 -3.58 3.16
CA ARG A 14 -12.09 -2.98 1.85
C ARG A 14 -11.51 -3.78 0.68
N GLY A 15 -10.71 -4.82 0.93
CA GLY A 15 -10.07 -5.66 -0.08
C GLY A 15 -8.83 -5.06 -0.73
N TRP A 16 -8.33 -3.93 -0.20
CA TRP A 16 -7.16 -3.22 -0.71
C TRP A 16 -5.85 -3.88 -0.31
N LEU A 17 -5.85 -4.60 0.81
CA LEU A 17 -4.75 -5.42 1.30
C LEU A 17 -5.20 -6.86 1.50
N ARG A 18 -4.31 -7.81 1.22
CA ARG A 18 -4.63 -9.24 1.23
C ARG A 18 -3.54 -10.04 1.97
N PRO A 19 -3.56 -10.08 3.30
CA PRO A 19 -2.63 -10.95 4.03
C PRO A 19 -2.88 -12.43 3.68
N ILE A 20 -1.89 -13.29 3.93
CA ILE A 20 -2.03 -14.76 3.80
C ILE A 20 -3.00 -15.24 4.88
N ASP A 21 -2.80 -14.74 6.11
CA ASP A 21 -3.69 -14.95 7.23
C ASP A 21 -4.07 -13.59 7.84
N ASN A 22 -5.38 -13.44 8.10
CA ASN A 22 -5.93 -12.27 8.76
C ASN A 22 -5.46 -12.11 10.21
N GLY A 23 -4.80 -13.13 10.77
CA GLY A 23 -4.26 -13.15 12.11
C GLY A 23 -5.34 -13.16 13.17
N GLY A 24 -4.95 -13.10 14.45
CA GLY A 24 -5.88 -13.18 15.57
C GLY A 24 -5.24 -12.81 16.90
N THR A 25 -5.97 -12.99 17.99
CA THR A 25 -5.49 -12.71 19.35
C THR A 25 -4.23 -13.55 19.62
N GLY A 26 -3.08 -12.89 19.77
CA GLY A 26 -1.79 -13.56 20.00
C GLY A 26 -1.05 -14.04 18.75
N HIS A 27 -1.63 -13.88 17.56
CA HIS A 27 -1.03 -14.33 16.29
C HIS A 27 -0.85 -13.17 15.32
N PRO A 28 0.39 -12.76 15.00
CA PRO A 28 0.63 -11.72 14.02
C PRO A 28 0.14 -12.16 12.64
N ARG A 29 -0.31 -11.20 11.84
CA ARG A 29 -0.69 -11.44 10.45
C ARG A 29 0.51 -11.88 9.63
N GLU A 30 0.29 -12.85 8.76
CA GLU A 30 1.27 -13.24 7.76
C GLU A 30 1.03 -12.47 6.46
N TRP A 31 2.10 -11.89 5.90
CA TRP A 31 2.02 -10.99 4.76
C TRP A 31 2.88 -11.47 3.60
N PRO A 32 2.33 -11.54 2.38
CA PRO A 32 3.16 -11.59 1.18
C PRO A 32 4.06 -10.35 1.10
N VAL A 33 5.25 -10.51 0.54
CA VAL A 33 6.20 -9.38 0.33
C VAL A 33 5.56 -8.26 -0.48
N ILE A 34 4.80 -8.62 -1.53
CA ILE A 34 4.06 -7.66 -2.37
C ILE A 34 3.06 -6.84 -1.54
N GLU A 35 2.30 -7.49 -0.64
CA GLU A 35 1.29 -6.81 0.16
C GLU A 35 1.91 -5.90 1.23
N SER A 36 3.06 -6.30 1.78
CA SER A 36 3.84 -5.42 2.65
C SER A 36 4.29 -4.15 1.92
N ARG A 37 4.80 -4.28 0.68
CA ARG A 37 5.19 -3.14 -0.15
C ARG A 37 4.01 -2.25 -0.50
N VAL A 38 2.87 -2.84 -0.86
CA VAL A 38 1.63 -2.09 -1.13
C VAL A 38 1.17 -1.35 0.11
N ARG A 39 1.11 -2.01 1.28
CA ARG A 39 0.75 -1.39 2.57
C ARG A 39 1.62 -0.16 2.87
N ASP A 40 2.93 -0.30 2.72
CA ASP A 40 3.88 0.76 3.08
C ASP A 40 3.80 1.94 2.10
N LEU A 41 3.59 1.66 0.80
CA LEU A 41 3.35 2.71 -0.19
C LEU A 41 1.98 3.39 -0.01
N MET A 42 0.92 2.63 0.27
CA MET A 42 -0.39 3.20 0.61
C MET A 42 -0.30 4.16 1.80
N GLY A 43 0.45 3.80 2.84
CA GLY A 43 0.71 4.68 3.99
C GLY A 43 1.28 6.03 3.56
N ARG A 44 2.36 6.00 2.78
CA ARG A 44 3.01 7.22 2.26
C ARG A 44 2.09 8.05 1.35
N LEU A 45 1.29 7.41 0.50
CA LEU A 45 0.37 8.12 -0.39
C LEU A 45 -0.78 8.77 0.38
N VAL A 46 -1.33 8.09 1.38
CA VAL A 46 -2.36 8.67 2.26
C VAL A 46 -1.80 9.85 3.06
N ASP A 47 -0.55 9.76 3.56
CA ASP A 47 0.12 10.90 4.20
C ASP A 47 0.29 12.09 3.25
N ALA A 48 0.52 11.81 1.96
CA ALA A 48 0.62 12.82 0.90
C ALA A 48 -0.74 13.40 0.46
N GLY A 49 -1.84 13.01 1.12
CA GLY A 49 -3.18 13.54 0.86
C GLY A 49 -4.02 12.71 -0.13
N PHE A 50 -3.54 11.55 -0.57
CA PHE A 50 -4.36 10.67 -1.40
C PHE A 50 -5.50 10.07 -0.58
N THR A 51 -6.64 9.85 -1.22
CA THR A 51 -7.68 9.02 -0.63
C THR A 51 -7.18 7.57 -0.50
N PRO A 52 -7.58 6.81 0.52
CA PRO A 52 -7.15 5.42 0.68
C PRO A 52 -7.42 4.51 -0.53
N ALA A 53 -8.51 4.76 -1.27
CA ALA A 53 -8.83 4.02 -2.49
C ALA A 53 -7.82 4.32 -3.61
N ALA A 54 -7.57 5.60 -3.92
CA ALA A 54 -6.59 5.99 -4.94
C ALA A 54 -5.17 5.54 -4.56
N ALA A 55 -4.82 5.62 -3.28
CA ALA A 55 -3.56 5.11 -2.76
C ALA A 55 -3.42 3.60 -2.98
N ALA A 56 -4.50 2.82 -2.78
CA ALA A 56 -4.50 1.38 -3.02
C ALA A 56 -4.21 1.04 -4.49
N ASP A 57 -4.93 1.69 -5.40
CA ASP A 57 -4.79 1.43 -6.84
C ASP A 57 -3.40 1.81 -7.34
N ALA A 58 -2.94 3.02 -7.00
CA ALA A 58 -1.62 3.50 -7.39
C ALA A 58 -0.49 2.64 -6.80
N ALA A 59 -0.58 2.27 -5.51
CA ALA A 59 0.42 1.42 -4.88
C ALA A 59 0.45 0.02 -5.51
N ARG A 60 -0.72 -0.56 -5.78
CA ARG A 60 -0.84 -1.87 -6.42
C ARG A 60 -0.25 -1.88 -7.82
N MET A 61 -0.60 -0.89 -8.64
CA MET A 61 -0.05 -0.72 -9.99
C MET A 61 1.46 -0.62 -9.95
N HIS A 62 2.01 0.26 -9.11
CA HIS A 62 3.45 0.45 -9.02
C HIS A 62 4.19 -0.82 -8.58
N VAL A 63 3.72 -1.50 -7.52
CA VAL A 63 4.40 -2.70 -7.01
C VAL A 63 4.32 -3.87 -8.00
N THR A 64 3.27 -3.94 -8.82
CA THR A 64 3.05 -5.04 -9.76
C THR A 64 3.76 -4.83 -11.10
N LEU A 65 3.69 -3.61 -11.64
CA LEU A 65 4.22 -3.27 -12.97
C LEU A 65 5.60 -2.62 -12.92
N GLY A 66 5.96 -2.03 -11.78
CA GLY A 66 7.13 -1.17 -11.64
C GLY A 66 6.95 0.19 -12.32
N GLY A 67 7.94 1.08 -12.14
CA GLY A 67 8.02 2.34 -12.86
C GLY A 67 6.99 3.41 -12.45
N SER A 68 6.79 4.38 -13.35
CA SER A 68 5.85 5.49 -13.14
C SER A 68 4.40 5.03 -13.28
N VAL A 69 3.51 5.53 -12.43
CA VAL A 69 2.06 5.27 -12.52
C VAL A 69 1.35 6.50 -13.06
N LEU A 70 0.64 6.37 -14.18
CA LEU A 70 -0.26 7.42 -14.66
C LEU A 70 -1.49 7.48 -13.75
N LEU A 71 -1.71 8.63 -13.12
CA LEU A 71 -2.84 8.85 -12.21
C LEU A 71 -4.04 9.47 -12.93
N ALA A 72 -3.76 10.42 -13.83
CA ALA A 72 -4.71 11.12 -14.68
C ALA A 72 -3.96 11.74 -15.87
N ASP A 73 -4.68 12.30 -16.83
CA ASP A 73 -4.07 13.00 -17.96
C ASP A 73 -3.12 14.10 -17.49
N GLY A 74 -1.86 14.01 -17.90
CA GLY A 74 -0.79 14.93 -17.51
C GLY A 74 -0.24 14.74 -16.10
N LEU A 75 -0.73 13.76 -15.32
CA LEU A 75 -0.28 13.50 -13.95
C LEU A 75 0.31 12.10 -13.80
N VAL A 76 1.60 12.04 -13.49
CA VAL A 76 2.33 10.80 -13.24
C VAL A 76 2.89 10.78 -11.82
N LEU A 77 2.75 9.63 -11.16
CA LEU A 77 3.42 9.31 -9.91
C LEU A 77 4.78 8.70 -10.22
N LEU A 78 5.83 9.40 -9.82
CA LEU A 78 7.20 8.91 -9.83
C LEU A 78 7.58 8.54 -8.40
N ILE A 79 8.03 7.30 -8.20
CA ILE A 79 8.49 6.81 -6.91
C ILE A 79 9.98 6.58 -7.03
N ASP A 80 10.75 7.46 -6.40
CA ASP A 80 12.20 7.33 -6.41
C ASP A 80 12.62 6.23 -5.44
N GLY A 81 13.45 5.30 -5.91
CA GLY A 81 13.92 4.17 -5.12
C GLY A 81 15.00 4.62 -4.17
N GLN A 82 14.64 5.10 -2.98
CA GLN A 82 15.61 5.41 -1.93
C GLN A 82 15.46 4.41 -0.77
N GLY A 83 16.43 3.51 -0.64
CA GLY A 83 16.59 2.64 0.54
C GLY A 83 17.26 1.28 0.31
N GLU A 84 18.44 1.22 -0.32
CA GLU A 84 19.41 0.15 -0.05
C GLU A 84 20.64 0.78 0.62
N THR A 85 20.73 0.61 1.94
CA THR A 85 21.96 0.67 2.74
C THR A 85 21.85 -0.40 3.81
#